data_AF-A0A4R2NIZ0-F1
#
_entry.id   AF-A0A4R2NIZ0-F1
#
_cell.length_a   1.000
_cell.length_b   1.000
_cell.length_c   1.000
_cell.angle_alpha   90.00
_cell.angle_beta   90.00
_cell.angle_gamma   90.00
#
_symmetry.space_group_name_H-M   'P 1'
#
loop_
_entity.id
_entity.type
_entity.pdbx_description
1 polymer ?
#
loop_
_entity_poly.entity_id
_entity_poly.type
_entity_poly.pdbx_seq_one_letter_code
_entity_poly.pdbx_strand_id
1 'polypeptide(L)'
;MLKLCLIFLAWVILLGIAIHLIRKYINSSKQDREKQFRLMLEVVFAIPLTAFFIVGGILRNLGFGNDTVYPVMFIGFLVTIFIPGFELLVYYLLKRETREKFNDPSTYKLPGLYKYRMIFLPLVLGFAVIGIIIMIYQCAELAF
;
A
#
# COMPACT_ATOMS: atom_id res chain seq x y z
N MET A 1 -23.83 -12.61 -9.28
CA MET A 1 -22.71 -13.51 -9.59
C MET A 1 -21.88 -13.04 -10.79
N LEU A 2 -22.46 -12.91 -12.00
CA LEU A 2 -21.74 -12.49 -13.22
C LEU A 2 -20.89 -11.22 -13.06
N LYS A 3 -21.42 -10.18 -12.40
CA LYS A 3 -20.68 -8.94 -12.11
C LYS A 3 -19.40 -9.18 -11.30
N LEU A 4 -19.43 -10.08 -10.31
CA LEU A 4 -18.24 -10.41 -9.50
C LEU A 4 -17.20 -11.17 -10.31
N CYS A 5 -17.64 -12.10 -11.18
CA CYS A 5 -16.73 -12.82 -12.07
C CYS A 5 -16.00 -11.87 -13.03
N LEU A 6 -16.70 -10.86 -13.57
CA LEU A 6 -16.09 -9.84 -14.44
C LEU A 6 -15.08 -8.96 -13.67
N ILE A 7 -15.40 -8.56 -12.44
CA ILE A 7 -14.48 -7.77 -11.60
C ILE A 7 -13.26 -8.61 -11.21
N PHE A 8 -13.44 -9.88 -10.87
CA PHE A 8 -12.34 -10.80 -10.57
C PHE A 8 -11.43 -11.01 -11.79
N LEU A 9 -12.01 -11.20 -12.97
CA LEU A 9 -11.23 -11.31 -14.22
C LEU A 9 -10.43 -10.03 -14.49
N ALA A 10 -11.04 -8.85 -14.31
CA ALA A 10 -10.35 -7.56 -14.44
C ALA A 10 -9.20 -7.42 -13.42
N TRP A 11 -9.37 -7.92 -12.19
CA TRP A 11 -8.32 -7.93 -11.17
C TRP A 11 -7.13 -8.82 -11.54
N VAL A 12 -7.38 -10.01 -12.10
CA VAL A 12 -6.32 -10.90 -12.60
C VAL A 12 -5.55 -10.24 -13.75
N ILE A 13 -6.25 -9.55 -14.66
CA ILE A 13 -5.62 -8.80 -15.75
C ILE A 13 -4.76 -7.65 -15.19
N LEU A 14 -5.27 -6.91 -14.21
CA LEU A 14 -4.52 -5.83 -13.53
C LEU A 14 -3.24 -6.35 -12.88
N LEU A 15 -3.28 -7.52 -12.23
CA LEU A 15 -2.08 -8.18 -11.68
C LEU A 15 -1.05 -8.48 -12.76
N GLY A 16 -1.49 -9.05 -13.89
CA GLY A 16 -0.61 -9.32 -15.03
C GLY A 16 0.06 -8.05 -15.58
N ILE A 17 -0.71 -6.96 -15.70
CA ILE A 17 -0.21 -5.64 -16.13
C ILE A 17 0.79 -5.07 -15.12
N ALA A 18 0.49 -5.16 -13.81
CA ALA A 18 1.40 -4.68 -12.76
C ALA A 18 2.74 -5.42 -12.81
N ILE A 19 2.73 -6.75 -12.94
CA ILE A 19 3.96 -7.56 -13.05
C ILE A 19 4.75 -7.14 -14.28
N HIS A 20 4.10 -6.94 -15.42
CA HIS A 20 4.74 -6.46 -16.64
C HIS A 20 5.38 -5.08 -16.45
N LEU A 21 4.65 -4.12 -15.85
CA LEU A 21 5.14 -2.77 -15.59
C LEU A 21 6.31 -2.75 -14.60
N ILE A 22 6.27 -3.58 -13.55
CA ILE A 22 7.38 -3.72 -12.59
C ILE A 22 8.64 -4.22 -13.32
N ARG A 23 8.53 -5.27 -14.13
CA ARG A 23 9.66 -5.80 -14.92
C ARG A 23 10.21 -4.75 -15.88
N LYS A 24 9.32 -4.01 -16.55
CA LYS A 24 9.70 -2.93 -17.45
C LYS A 24 10.42 -1.80 -16.71
N TYR A 25 9.91 -1.38 -15.56
CA TYR A 25 10.52 -0.35 -14.70
C TYR A 25 11.93 -0.74 -14.22
N ILE A 26 12.12 -1.99 -13.81
CA ILE A 26 13.43 -2.52 -13.38
C ILE A 26 14.46 -2.38 -14.53
N ASN A 27 14.05 -2.70 -15.76
CA ASN A 27 14.88 -2.68 -16.95
C ASN A 27 14.93 -1.32 -17.68
N SER A 28 14.30 -0.27 -17.13
CA SER A 28 14.18 1.04 -17.79
C SER A 28 15.44 1.89 -17.66
N SER A 29 15.72 2.68 -18.71
CA SER A 29 16.75 3.73 -18.70
C SER A 29 16.43 4.82 -17.67
N LYS A 30 17.43 5.59 -17.20
CA LYS A 30 17.23 6.68 -16.21
C LYS A 30 16.20 7.73 -16.67
N GLN A 31 16.12 8.03 -17.97
CA GLN A 31 15.19 9.01 -18.54
C GLN A 31 13.74 8.49 -18.57
N ASP A 32 13.53 7.20 -18.83
CA ASP A 32 12.19 6.60 -18.89
C ASP A 32 11.65 6.17 -17.53
N ARG A 33 12.54 6.04 -16.54
CA ARG A 33 12.22 5.47 -15.22
C ARG A 33 11.14 6.25 -14.49
N GLU A 34 11.11 7.57 -14.59
CA GLU A 34 10.10 8.40 -13.92
C GLU A 34 8.70 8.20 -14.49
N LYS A 35 8.58 8.12 -15.83
CA LYS A 35 7.30 7.88 -16.51
C LYS A 35 6.78 6.47 -16.21
N GLN A 36 7.67 5.47 -16.27
CA GLN A 36 7.33 4.08 -15.93
C GLN A 36 6.98 3.92 -14.45
N PHE A 37 7.62 4.69 -13.56
CA PHE A 37 7.32 4.67 -12.12
C PHE A 37 5.89 5.14 -11.83
N ARG A 38 5.45 6.27 -12.44
CA ARG A 38 4.08 6.77 -12.23
C ARG A 38 3.03 5.76 -12.70
N LEU A 39 3.19 5.24 -13.92
CA LEU A 39 2.30 4.22 -14.49
C LEU A 39 2.27 2.94 -13.63
N MET A 40 3.44 2.50 -13.15
CA MET A 40 3.53 1.34 -12.26
C MET A 40 2.78 1.59 -10.96
N LEU A 41 2.95 2.76 -10.32
CA LEU A 41 2.25 3.10 -9.09
C LEU A 41 0.74 3.11 -9.29
N GLU A 42 0.23 3.76 -10.35
CA GLU A 42 -1.20 3.80 -10.65
C GLU A 42 -1.83 2.40 -10.71
N VAL A 43 -1.19 1.47 -11.43
CA VAL A 43 -1.69 0.09 -11.56
C VAL A 43 -1.53 -0.71 -10.27
N VAL A 44 -0.39 -0.56 -9.58
CA VAL A 44 -0.11 -1.28 -8.32
C VAL A 44 -1.07 -0.85 -7.22
N PHE A 45 -1.43 0.44 -7.13
CA PHE A 45 -2.42 0.92 -6.16
C PHE A 45 -3.87 0.57 -6.54
N ALA A 46 -4.18 0.37 -7.83
CA ALA A 46 -5.50 -0.06 -8.27
C ALA A 46 -5.84 -1.51 -7.86
N ILE A 47 -4.84 -2.40 -7.77
CA ILE A 47 -5.01 -3.80 -7.37
C ILE A 47 -5.65 -3.95 -5.97
N PRO A 48 -5.13 -3.33 -4.90
CA PRO A 48 -5.75 -3.28 -3.57
C PRO A 48 -7.20 -2.80 -3.59
N LEU A 49 -7.44 -1.72 -4.32
CA LEU A 49 -8.75 -1.06 -4.38
C LEU A 49 -9.78 -1.96 -5.09
N THR A 50 -9.34 -2.68 -6.12
CA THR A 50 -10.22 -3.60 -6.85
C THR A 50 -10.49 -4.87 -6.03
N ALA A 51 -9.48 -5.40 -5.33
CA ALA A 51 -9.64 -6.52 -4.39
C ALA A 51 -10.63 -6.17 -3.27
N PHE A 52 -10.55 -4.95 -2.74
CA PHE A 52 -11.52 -4.39 -1.81
C PHE A 52 -12.94 -4.56 -2.38
N PHE A 53 -13.26 -3.97 -3.54
CA PHE A 53 -14.62 -4.09 -4.10
C PHE A 53 -15.11 -5.54 -4.30
N ILE A 54 -14.22 -6.47 -4.67
CA ILE A 54 -14.56 -7.90 -4.80
C ILE A 54 -14.95 -8.49 -3.44
N VAL A 55 -14.09 -8.35 -2.43
CA VAL A 55 -14.31 -8.95 -1.10
C VAL A 55 -15.59 -8.41 -0.47
N GLY A 56 -15.84 -7.10 -0.55
CA GLY A 56 -17.05 -6.52 0.03
C GLY A 56 -18.32 -6.86 -0.74
N GLY A 57 -18.20 -7.18 -2.03
CA GLY A 57 -19.31 -7.74 -2.80
C GLY A 57 -19.60 -9.20 -2.44
N ILE A 58 -18.57 -10.00 -2.14
CA ILE A 58 -18.71 -11.37 -1.66
C ILE A 58 -19.37 -11.40 -0.28
N LEU A 59 -18.85 -10.62 0.67
CA LEU A 59 -19.41 -10.58 2.03
C LEU A 59 -20.87 -10.15 2.05
N ARG A 60 -21.24 -9.13 1.27
CA ARG A 60 -22.66 -8.74 1.13
C ARG A 60 -23.54 -9.84 0.53
N ASN A 61 -23.04 -10.59 -0.45
CA ASN A 61 -23.77 -11.72 -1.03
C ASN A 61 -23.88 -12.92 -0.07
N LEU A 62 -23.00 -13.02 0.92
CA LEU A 62 -23.07 -14.02 1.99
C LEU A 62 -24.02 -13.60 3.13
N GLY A 63 -24.67 -12.43 3.02
CA GLY A 63 -25.63 -11.94 4.00
C GLY A 63 -25.04 -11.07 5.12
N PHE A 64 -23.75 -10.73 5.06
CA PHE A 64 -23.15 -9.81 6.04
C PHE A 64 -23.69 -8.39 5.86
N GLY A 65 -24.05 -7.76 6.98
CA GLY A 65 -24.49 -6.37 7.02
C GLY A 65 -23.37 -5.38 6.75
N ASN A 66 -23.74 -4.16 6.37
CA ASN A 66 -22.77 -3.10 6.07
C ASN A 66 -21.92 -2.70 7.29
N ASP A 67 -22.47 -2.86 8.48
CA ASP A 67 -21.84 -2.71 9.79
C ASP A 67 -20.66 -3.67 10.01
N THR A 68 -20.70 -4.87 9.43
CA THR A 68 -19.55 -5.81 9.44
C THR A 68 -18.65 -5.62 8.21
N VAL A 69 -19.25 -5.39 7.04
CA VAL A 69 -18.52 -5.34 5.78
C VAL A 69 -17.61 -4.12 5.70
N TYR A 70 -18.09 -2.93 6.05
CA TYR A 70 -17.27 -1.71 5.91
C TYR A 70 -16.04 -1.68 6.81
N PRO A 71 -16.10 -2.09 8.10
CA PRO A 71 -14.90 -2.22 8.92
C PRO A 71 -13.89 -3.20 8.35
N VAL A 72 -14.29 -4.45 8.06
CA VAL A 72 -13.39 -5.49 7.52
C VAL A 72 -12.71 -5.03 6.23
N MET A 73 -13.48 -4.35 5.39
CA MET A 73 -13.00 -3.82 4.12
C MET A 73 -12.00 -2.68 4.33
N PHE A 74 -12.33 -1.70 5.18
CA PHE A 74 -11.44 -0.59 5.53
C PHE A 74 -10.10 -1.10 6.08
N ILE A 75 -10.17 -2.16 6.88
CA ILE A 75 -9.01 -2.87 7.42
C ILE A 75 -8.18 -3.51 6.29
N GLY A 76 -8.82 -4.26 5.39
CA GLY A 76 -8.14 -4.82 4.22
C GLY A 76 -7.46 -3.75 3.36
N PHE A 77 -8.11 -2.60 3.15
CA PHE A 77 -7.55 -1.47 2.42
C PHE A 77 -6.29 -0.90 3.09
N LEU A 78 -6.37 -0.64 4.40
CA LEU A 78 -5.24 -0.12 5.18
C LEU A 78 -4.07 -1.10 5.13
N VAL A 79 -4.29 -2.38 5.39
CA VAL A 79 -3.26 -3.43 5.31
C VAL A 79 -2.57 -3.43 3.96
N THR A 80 -3.34 -3.37 2.88
CA THR A 80 -2.80 -3.46 1.52
C THR A 80 -2.01 -2.20 1.10
N ILE A 81 -2.28 -1.03 1.70
CA ILE A 81 -1.49 0.18 1.47
C ILE A 81 -0.28 0.25 2.40
N PHE A 82 -0.47 -0.07 3.67
CA PHE A 82 0.56 0.09 4.69
C PHE A 82 1.64 -0.98 4.62
N ILE A 83 1.32 -2.24 4.33
CA ILE A 83 2.34 -3.30 4.27
C ILE A 83 3.38 -3.02 3.16
N PRO A 84 3.00 -2.77 1.88
CA PRO A 84 3.98 -2.48 0.86
C PRO A 84 4.76 -1.18 1.14
N GLY A 85 4.08 -0.17 1.70
CA GLY A 85 4.72 1.08 2.11
C GLY A 85 5.76 0.87 3.22
N PHE A 86 5.44 0.03 4.20
CA PHE A 86 6.32 -0.34 5.31
C PHE A 86 7.50 -1.18 4.83
N GLU A 87 7.26 -2.19 3.97
CA GLU A 87 8.32 -2.99 3.36
C GLU A 87 9.30 -2.14 2.55
N LEU A 88 8.79 -1.23 1.70
CA LEU A 88 9.60 -0.27 0.96
C LEU A 88 10.42 0.60 1.91
N LEU A 89 9.79 1.11 2.97
CA LEU A 89 10.46 1.98 3.94
C LEU A 89 11.56 1.24 4.71
N VAL A 90 11.30 0.00 5.17
CA VAL A 90 12.32 -0.86 5.82
C VAL A 90 13.45 -1.18 4.85
N TYR A 91 13.12 -1.56 3.61
CA TYR A 91 14.11 -1.80 2.55
C TYR A 91 15.02 -0.58 2.33
N TYR A 92 14.42 0.62 2.24
CA TYR A 92 15.17 1.87 2.09
C TYR A 92 15.99 2.22 3.34
N LEU A 93 15.50 1.97 4.55
CA LEU A 93 16.28 2.22 5.79
C LEU A 93 17.47 1.26 5.97
N LEU A 94 17.36 0.05 5.43
CA LEU A 94 18.42 -0.96 5.47
C LEU A 94 19.44 -0.81 4.33
N LYS A 95 19.11 -0.08 3.27
CA LYS A 95 20.01 0.14 2.13
C LYS A 95 21.09 1.19 2.48
N ARG A 96 22.37 0.81 2.33
CA ARG A 96 23.53 1.67 2.66
C ARG A 96 23.49 3.05 1.96
N GLU A 97 23.25 3.08 0.65
CA GLU A 97 23.14 4.34 -0.11
C GLU A 97 22.07 5.29 0.44
N THR A 98 20.98 4.74 0.96
CA THR A 98 19.86 5.54 1.47
C THR A 98 20.16 6.06 2.88
N ARG A 99 20.93 5.32 3.70
CA ARG A 99 21.46 5.85 4.97
C ARG A 99 22.42 7.01 4.78
N GLU A 100 23.27 6.92 3.76
CA GLU A 100 24.20 8.01 3.41
C GLU A 100 23.42 9.25 2.97
N LYS A 101 22.42 9.09 2.10
CA LYS A 101 21.53 10.19 1.67
C LYS A 101 20.59 10.71 2.76
N PHE A 102 20.19 9.88 3.72
CA PHE A 102 19.36 10.31 4.86
C PHE A 102 20.08 11.34 5.74
N ASN A 103 21.41 11.33 5.76
CA ASN A 103 22.21 12.34 6.45
C ASN A 103 22.65 13.50 5.56
N ASP A 104 22.29 13.49 4.27
CA ASP A 104 22.58 14.56 3.35
C ASP A 104 21.42 15.58 3.33
N PRO A 105 21.65 16.85 3.75
CA PRO A 105 20.63 17.90 3.73
C PRO A 105 20.10 18.21 2.34
N SER A 106 20.91 18.03 1.29
CA SER A 106 20.55 18.37 -0.10
C SER A 106 19.43 17.50 -0.66
N THR A 107 19.19 16.34 -0.03
CA THR A 107 18.13 15.40 -0.40
C THR A 107 16.73 15.85 0.04
N TYR A 108 16.63 16.85 0.93
CA TYR A 108 15.37 17.28 1.52
C TYR A 108 14.89 18.59 0.89
N LYS A 109 13.68 18.57 0.29
CA LYS A 109 13.05 19.76 -0.31
C LYS A 109 12.70 20.85 0.72
N LEU A 110 12.59 20.50 2.00
CA LEU A 110 12.26 21.42 3.08
C LEU A 110 13.28 21.30 4.23
N PRO A 111 13.80 22.42 4.76
CA PRO A 111 14.77 22.41 5.87
C PRO A 111 14.24 21.70 7.13
N GLY A 112 12.94 21.83 7.40
CA GLY A 112 12.29 21.20 8.55
C GLY A 112 12.29 19.68 8.47
N LEU A 113 12.13 19.09 7.28
CA LEU A 113 12.12 17.64 7.12
C LEU A 113 13.48 17.03 7.48
N TYR A 114 14.58 17.68 7.12
CA TYR A 114 15.92 17.23 7.51
C TYR A 114 16.15 17.38 9.03
N LYS A 115 15.75 18.52 9.60
CA LYS A 115 15.92 18.81 11.04
C LYS A 115 15.16 17.81 11.92
N TYR A 116 13.95 17.44 11.52
CA TYR A 116 13.10 16.53 12.28
C TYR A 116 13.11 15.09 11.77
N ARG A 117 13.99 14.72 10.83
CA ARG A 117 14.01 13.39 10.19
C ARG A 117 14.06 12.23 11.17
N MET A 118 14.82 12.36 12.25
CA MET A 118 14.97 11.34 13.28
C MET A 118 13.74 11.20 14.17
N ILE A 119 12.87 12.22 14.22
CA ILE A 119 11.61 12.18 14.98
C ILE A 119 10.47 11.75 14.06
N PHE A 120 10.39 12.32 12.85
CA PHE A 120 9.31 12.05 11.90
C PHE A 120 9.25 10.59 11.48
N LEU A 121 10.41 9.97 11.22
CA LEU A 121 10.46 8.58 10.79
C LEU A 121 9.89 7.61 11.83
N PRO A 122 10.35 7.60 13.11
CA PRO A 122 9.73 6.78 14.14
C PRO A 122 8.30 7.21 14.49
N LEU A 123 7.92 8.48 14.31
CA LEU A 123 6.54 8.91 14.49
C LEU A 123 5.62 8.25 13.45
N VAL A 124 5.97 8.33 12.18
CA VAL A 124 5.19 7.72 11.07
C VAL A 124 5.14 6.20 11.23
N LEU A 125 6.25 5.58 11.61
CA LEU A 125 6.31 4.15 11.94
C LEU A 125 5.43 3.80 13.15
N GLY A 126 5.52 4.58 14.22
CA GLY A 126 4.75 4.38 15.45
C GLY A 126 3.25 4.54 15.22
N PHE A 127 2.83 5.57 14.48
CA PHE A 127 1.42 5.74 14.09
C PHE A 127 0.91 4.59 13.22
N ALA A 128 1.73 4.10 12.28
CA ALA A 128 1.37 2.94 11.47
C ALA A 128 1.17 1.69 12.33
N VAL A 129 2.10 1.40 13.25
CA VAL A 129 2.04 0.24 14.15
C VAL A 129 0.87 0.35 15.13
N ILE A 130 0.67 1.51 15.76
CA ILE A 130 -0.46 1.75 16.67
C ILE A 130 -1.78 1.60 15.92
N GLY A 131 -1.87 2.11 14.69
CA GLY A 131 -3.03 1.91 13.83
C GLY A 131 -3.31 0.42 13.59
N ILE A 132 -2.28 -0.36 13.27
CA ILE A 132 -2.40 -1.82 13.11
C ILE A 132 -2.86 -2.50 14.41
N ILE A 133 -2.32 -2.11 15.58
CA ILE A 133 -2.65 -2.72 16.88
C ILE A 133 -4.10 -2.42 17.28
N ILE A 134 -4.51 -1.14 17.24
CA ILE A 134 -5.90 -0.74 17.53
C ILE A 134 -6.86 -1.49 16.60
N MET A 135 -6.45 -1.68 15.35
CA MET A 135 -7.24 -2.36 14.34
C MET A 135 -7.34 -3.89 14.56
N ILE A 136 -6.27 -4.55 15.00
CA ILE A 136 -6.31 -5.96 15.42
C ILE A 136 -7.26 -6.11 16.60
N TYR A 137 -7.21 -5.18 17.56
CA TYR A 137 -8.09 -5.19 18.72
C TYR A 137 -9.57 -5.03 18.33
N GLN A 138 -9.90 -4.11 17.43
CA GLN A 138 -11.27 -3.94 16.93
C GLN A 138 -11.77 -5.16 16.13
N CYS A 139 -10.90 -5.80 15.34
CA CYS A 139 -11.23 -7.07 14.69
C CYS A 139 -11.50 -8.18 15.70
N ALA A 140 -10.73 -8.24 16.79
CA ALA A 140 -10.92 -9.23 17.84
C ALA A 140 -12.26 -9.03 18.56
N GLU A 141 -12.64 -7.79 18.88
CA GLU A 141 -13.95 -7.48 19.48
C GLU A 141 -15.13 -7.75 18.54
N LEU A 142 -14.95 -7.69 17.22
CA LEU A 142 -16.00 -8.03 16.26
C LEU A 142 -16.13 -9.55 16.01
N ALA A 143 -15.10 -10.32 16.36
CA ALA A 143 -15.02 -11.76 16.12
C ALA A 143 -15.35 -12.63 17.35
N PHE A 144 -15.35 -12.04 18.55
CA PHE A 144 -15.64 -12.68 19.84
C PHE A 144 -16.70 -11.89 20.62
#